data_AF-A0A2N8PIQ9-F1
#
_entry.id   AF-A0A2N8PIQ9-F1
#
_cell.length_a   1.000
_cell.length_b   1.000
_cell.length_c   1.000
_cell.angle_alpha   90.00
_cell.angle_beta   90.00
_cell.angle_gamma   90.00
#
_symmetry.space_group_name_H-M   'P 1'
#
loop_
_entity.id
_entity.type
_entity.pdbx_description
1 polymer ?
#
loop_
_entity_poly.entity_id
_entity_poly.type
_entity_poly.pdbx_seq_one_letter_code
_entity_poly.pdbx_strand_id
1 'polypeptide(L)'
;MRPVGAAVGACVLAFVSLSASAVAAPGQPVGAEAPGPHRVRVEVPGPAGGEAGAGYRSVPRTFHTPKAALTGPGRAADGKVTKVIDNGDTKDRLDVVVIGDGYTADQLDQFHLDVKEKWNDFLGVEPYRTYQKLFNVWTVDAVSAESGVSGDPGQDVVRNTALGAHFWCDGTERLLCIDQQKVDSYVAKAPQADLVVVLANSTKYGGAGYNEASATLGYDGIATFSAHNKDSSQVAVHETGHSLGKLADEYSYPGVPEYEQYTGPEMPQANSSVLTADAMAGARAKWYRWLGATSPDGGAVGAYEGGNYYVKGLYRPTDNSLMRTLGKPFNLPGAEAMIAGFYRHAKPAVPVGGARTWSSTARLALPRANDTAHGKVTVRWYLDGKELRRHRDRDRVAIGELALGRGAHRLTATVTDATSAVRDPAVRASLTGSTSWTVQSGRGAAVDATTRPVAKPDGAR
;
A
#
# COMPACT_ATOMS: atom_id res chain seq x y z
N MET A 1 -34.12 -43.07 -60.41
CA MET A 1 -33.73 -41.64 -60.53
C MET A 1 -34.13 -40.95 -59.24
N ARG A 2 -33.15 -40.65 -58.38
CA ARG A 2 -33.32 -39.98 -57.08
C ARG A 2 -32.78 -38.56 -57.19
N PRO A 3 -33.50 -37.51 -56.77
CA PRO A 3 -32.88 -36.21 -56.56
C PRO A 3 -32.34 -36.11 -55.13
N VAL A 4 -31.18 -35.45 -55.05
CA VAL A 4 -30.44 -35.10 -53.85
C VAL A 4 -31.07 -33.84 -53.24
N GLY A 5 -31.39 -33.88 -51.95
CA GLY A 5 -31.79 -32.72 -51.16
C GLY A 5 -30.78 -32.49 -50.04
N ALA A 6 -30.02 -31.40 -50.14
CA ALA A 6 -28.99 -31.02 -49.19
C ALA A 6 -29.60 -30.50 -47.87
N ALA A 7 -29.14 -31.03 -46.75
CA ALA A 7 -29.45 -30.52 -45.42
C ALA A 7 -28.54 -29.32 -45.11
N VAL A 8 -29.14 -28.14 -44.98
CA VAL A 8 -28.48 -26.94 -44.46
C VAL A 8 -28.51 -27.00 -42.93
N GLY A 9 -27.37 -27.27 -42.30
CA GLY A 9 -27.20 -27.16 -40.86
C GLY A 9 -27.07 -25.69 -40.47
N ALA A 10 -28.07 -25.16 -39.77
CA ALA A 10 -28.00 -23.84 -39.15
C ALA A 10 -27.05 -23.89 -37.94
N CYS A 11 -25.84 -23.35 -38.09
CA CYS A 11 -24.97 -23.00 -36.96
C CYS A 11 -25.54 -21.75 -36.29
N VAL A 12 -26.15 -21.91 -35.12
CA VAL A 12 -26.44 -20.81 -34.20
C VAL A 12 -25.13 -20.36 -33.57
N LEU A 13 -24.55 -19.27 -34.09
CA LEU A 13 -23.47 -18.53 -33.43
C LEU A 13 -24.06 -17.82 -32.21
N ALA A 14 -23.90 -18.43 -31.03
CA ALA A 14 -24.12 -17.75 -29.77
C ALA A 14 -23.01 -16.70 -29.58
N PHE A 15 -23.34 -15.43 -29.85
CA PHE A 15 -22.54 -14.30 -29.41
C PHE A 15 -22.60 -14.25 -27.88
N VAL A 16 -21.57 -14.76 -27.21
CA VAL A 16 -21.32 -14.46 -25.81
C VAL A 16 -20.76 -13.05 -25.76
N SER A 17 -21.64 -12.07 -25.51
CA SER A 17 -21.21 -10.73 -25.11
C SER A 17 -20.47 -10.86 -23.77
N LEU A 18 -19.15 -10.76 -23.80
CA LEU A 18 -18.38 -10.46 -22.59
C LEU A 18 -18.75 -9.03 -22.15
N SER A 19 -19.74 -8.92 -21.27
CA SER A 19 -19.91 -7.74 -20.45
C SER A 19 -18.67 -7.64 -19.58
N ALA A 20 -17.82 -6.65 -19.86
CA ALA A 20 -16.78 -6.23 -18.94
C ALA A 20 -17.48 -5.79 -17.64
N SER A 21 -17.38 -6.61 -16.60
CA SER A 21 -17.80 -6.23 -15.26
C SER A 21 -16.92 -5.06 -14.82
N ALA A 22 -17.45 -3.84 -14.90
CA ALA A 22 -16.84 -2.69 -14.26
C ALA A 22 -16.74 -2.99 -12.76
N VAL A 23 -15.51 -3.16 -12.27
CA VAL A 23 -15.23 -3.24 -10.83
C VAL A 23 -15.55 -1.85 -10.27
N ALA A 24 -16.69 -1.72 -9.61
CA ALA A 24 -17.04 -0.51 -8.88
C ALA A 24 -16.03 -0.31 -7.73
N ALA A 25 -15.59 0.94 -7.54
CA ALA A 25 -14.68 1.32 -6.47
C ALA A 25 -15.27 0.94 -5.08
N PRO A 26 -14.47 0.39 -4.16
CA PRO A 26 -14.96 -0.04 -2.85
C PRO A 26 -15.10 1.15 -1.90
N GLY A 27 -16.23 1.23 -1.16
CA GLY A 27 -16.38 2.16 -0.04
C GLY A 27 -17.58 3.12 -0.07
N GLN A 28 -18.63 2.84 -0.86
CA GLN A 28 -19.85 3.65 -0.79
C GLN A 28 -20.75 3.18 0.35
N PRO A 29 -21.03 4.00 1.38
CA PRO A 29 -22.22 3.79 2.19
C PRO A 29 -23.43 3.91 1.25
N VAL A 30 -24.40 3.01 1.39
CA VAL A 30 -25.64 3.05 0.61
C VAL A 30 -26.38 4.31 1.02
N GLY A 31 -26.29 5.37 0.20
CA GLY A 31 -26.98 6.65 0.42
C GLY A 31 -26.15 7.93 0.30
N ALA A 32 -24.82 7.88 0.23
CA ALA A 32 -24.01 9.08 -0.03
C ALA A 32 -23.71 9.21 -1.53
N GLU A 33 -24.21 10.27 -2.17
CA GLU A 33 -23.89 10.60 -3.56
C GLU A 33 -22.37 10.69 -3.74
N ALA A 34 -21.83 10.05 -4.79
CA ALA A 34 -20.41 10.19 -5.12
C ALA A 34 -20.10 11.69 -5.30
N PRO A 35 -18.99 12.21 -4.76
CA PRO A 35 -18.63 13.60 -5.00
C PRO A 35 -18.59 13.86 -6.51
N GLY A 36 -19.17 14.97 -6.96
CA GLY A 36 -19.05 15.40 -8.36
C GLY A 36 -17.57 15.50 -8.79
N PRO A 37 -17.26 15.58 -10.08
CA PRO A 37 -15.89 15.41 -10.61
C PRO A 37 -14.84 16.38 -10.04
N HIS A 38 -15.27 17.48 -9.42
CA HIS A 38 -14.40 18.50 -8.81
C HIS A 38 -14.23 18.34 -7.30
N ARG A 39 -14.85 17.34 -6.68
CA ARG A 39 -14.79 17.09 -5.24
C ARG A 39 -14.24 15.70 -4.96
N VAL A 40 -13.76 15.51 -3.74
CA VAL A 40 -13.27 14.25 -3.20
C VAL A 40 -13.85 14.05 -1.81
N ARG A 41 -14.03 12.79 -1.40
CA ARG A 41 -14.33 12.47 -0.02
C ARG A 41 -13.02 12.30 0.75
N VAL A 42 -12.84 13.11 1.78
CA VAL A 42 -11.67 13.06 2.67
C VAL A 42 -12.09 12.61 4.06
N GLU A 43 -11.31 11.71 4.63
CA GLU A 43 -11.45 11.30 6.00
C GLU A 43 -10.88 12.34 6.94
N VAL A 44 -11.65 12.68 7.96
CA VAL A 44 -11.24 13.63 8.99
C VAL A 44 -10.63 12.84 10.15
N PRO A 45 -9.37 13.08 10.52
CA PRO A 45 -8.80 12.42 11.69
C PRO A 45 -9.58 12.80 12.93
N GLY A 46 -9.62 11.91 13.92
CA GLY A 46 -10.16 12.22 15.23
C GLY A 46 -9.19 13.08 16.05
N PRO A 47 -9.56 13.47 17.28
CA PRO A 47 -8.65 14.20 18.17
C PRO A 47 -7.44 13.32 18.55
N ALA A 48 -6.30 13.96 18.84
CA ALA A 48 -5.10 13.25 19.26
C ALA A 48 -5.38 12.36 20.49
N GLY A 49 -5.01 11.08 20.41
CA GLY A 49 -5.23 10.09 21.47
C GLY A 49 -6.69 9.64 21.67
N GLY A 50 -7.62 10.07 20.81
CA GLY A 50 -9.02 9.67 20.84
C GLY A 50 -9.39 8.66 19.75
N GLU A 51 -10.68 8.64 19.40
CA GLU A 51 -11.17 7.89 18.23
C GLU A 51 -10.37 8.27 16.98
N ALA A 52 -10.23 7.32 16.06
CA ALA A 52 -9.34 7.47 14.93
C ALA A 52 -9.81 8.50 13.90
N GLY A 53 -11.13 8.69 13.78
CA GLY A 53 -11.72 9.63 12.84
C GLY A 53 -12.88 10.46 13.42
N ALA A 54 -13.31 11.45 12.65
CA ALA A 54 -14.44 12.36 12.92
C ALA A 54 -15.42 12.45 11.73
N GLY A 55 -15.51 11.37 10.97
CA GLY A 55 -16.31 11.21 9.77
C GLY A 55 -15.57 11.70 8.54
N TYR A 56 -16.30 11.86 7.43
CA TYR A 56 -15.74 12.39 6.19
C TYR A 56 -16.23 13.81 5.90
N ARG A 57 -15.51 14.51 5.04
CA ARG A 57 -15.97 15.72 4.36
C ARG A 57 -15.88 15.54 2.87
N SER A 58 -16.84 16.10 2.15
CA SER A 58 -16.65 16.34 0.72
C SER A 58 -15.91 17.65 0.59
N VAL A 59 -14.74 17.68 -0.05
CA VAL A 59 -13.93 18.90 -0.24
C VAL A 59 -13.55 19.07 -1.72
N PRO A 60 -13.23 20.29 -2.19
CA PRO A 60 -12.68 20.47 -3.52
C PRO A 60 -11.41 19.63 -3.76
N ARG A 61 -11.21 19.11 -4.98
CA ARG A 61 -9.96 18.43 -5.36
C ARG A 61 -8.79 19.39 -5.54
N THR A 62 -9.10 20.62 -5.94
CA THR A 62 -8.14 21.68 -6.22
C THR A 62 -8.48 22.90 -5.38
N PHE A 63 -7.44 23.60 -4.95
CA PHE A 63 -7.56 24.78 -4.09
C PHE A 63 -6.83 25.96 -4.72
N HIS A 64 -7.43 27.14 -4.64
CA HIS A 64 -6.77 28.36 -5.07
C HIS A 64 -5.59 28.64 -4.15
N THR A 65 -4.39 28.43 -4.66
CA THR A 65 -3.14 28.68 -3.94
C THR A 65 -2.31 29.68 -4.72
N PRO A 66 -1.67 30.66 -4.06
CA PRO A 66 -0.81 31.61 -4.74
C PRO A 66 0.25 30.86 -5.55
N LYS A 67 0.45 31.23 -6.82
CA LYS A 67 1.50 30.65 -7.64
C LYS A 67 2.72 31.55 -7.58
N ALA A 68 3.71 31.23 -6.75
CA ALA A 68 5.03 31.81 -6.92
C ALA A 68 5.84 30.92 -7.86
N ALA A 69 6.51 31.53 -8.84
CA ALA A 69 7.49 30.82 -9.64
C ALA A 69 8.77 30.65 -8.81
N LEU A 70 9.19 29.40 -8.60
CA LEU A 70 10.50 29.11 -8.02
C LEU A 70 11.62 29.73 -8.89
N THR A 71 12.62 30.32 -8.26
CA THR A 71 13.79 30.90 -8.95
C THR A 71 15.07 30.21 -8.51
N GLY A 72 16.09 30.26 -9.38
CA GLY A 72 17.45 29.80 -9.04
C GLY A 72 17.51 28.35 -8.53
N PRO A 73 18.23 28.07 -7.42
CA PRO A 73 18.43 26.72 -6.87
C PRO A 73 17.13 25.96 -6.54
N GLY A 74 16.08 26.65 -6.09
CA GLY A 74 14.80 26.01 -5.77
C GLY A 74 14.14 25.34 -6.97
N ARG A 75 14.26 25.96 -8.16
CA ARG A 75 13.75 25.35 -9.41
C ARG A 75 14.56 24.13 -9.85
N ALA A 76 15.85 24.07 -9.52
CA ALA A 76 16.71 22.95 -9.90
C ALA A 76 16.50 21.72 -9.00
N ALA A 77 16.16 21.94 -7.72
CA ALA A 77 15.88 20.88 -6.77
C ALA A 77 14.44 20.32 -6.88
N ASP A 78 13.49 21.13 -7.34
CA ASP A 78 12.08 20.74 -7.42
C ASP A 78 11.83 19.51 -8.30
N GLY A 79 11.07 18.56 -7.77
CA GLY A 79 10.72 17.31 -8.41
C GLY A 79 11.80 16.24 -8.37
N LYS A 80 12.92 16.46 -7.68
CA LYS A 80 13.94 15.43 -7.53
C LYS A 80 13.35 14.22 -6.82
N VAL A 81 13.55 13.04 -7.41
CA VAL A 81 13.09 11.76 -6.87
C VAL A 81 14.28 11.01 -6.28
N THR A 82 14.17 10.58 -5.03
CA THR A 82 15.22 9.80 -4.36
C THR A 82 14.63 8.57 -3.70
N LYS A 83 15.22 7.40 -3.98
CA LYS A 83 14.91 6.17 -3.26
C LYS A 83 15.66 6.16 -1.92
N VAL A 84 14.94 6.39 -0.83
CA VAL A 84 15.52 6.50 0.52
C VAL A 84 15.66 5.12 1.16
N ILE A 85 14.71 4.23 0.92
CA ILE A 85 14.77 2.83 1.33
C ILE A 85 14.66 1.96 0.10
N ASP A 86 15.70 1.18 -0.15
CA ASP A 86 15.80 0.27 -1.30
C ASP A 86 15.87 -1.18 -0.81
N ASN A 87 14.72 -1.86 -0.88
CA ASN A 87 14.61 -3.28 -0.58
C ASN A 87 14.49 -4.15 -1.85
N GLY A 88 14.65 -3.56 -3.05
CA GLY A 88 14.60 -4.25 -4.33
C GLY A 88 13.85 -3.49 -5.42
N ASP A 89 13.72 -4.13 -6.58
CA ASP A 89 13.01 -3.59 -7.75
C ASP A 89 11.54 -3.26 -7.43
N THR A 90 11.04 -2.16 -7.99
CA THR A 90 9.64 -1.69 -7.84
C THR A 90 8.64 -2.76 -8.27
N LYS A 91 8.94 -3.57 -9.28
CA LYS A 91 8.02 -4.63 -9.74
C LYS A 91 7.82 -5.77 -8.73
N ASP A 92 8.59 -5.78 -7.64
CA ASP A 92 8.57 -6.81 -6.60
C ASP A 92 8.40 -6.25 -5.17
N ARG A 93 8.25 -4.94 -5.01
CA ARG A 93 8.18 -4.23 -3.72
C ARG A 93 7.02 -3.25 -3.75
N LEU A 94 6.43 -3.01 -2.59
CA LEU A 94 5.46 -1.94 -2.42
C LEU A 94 6.21 -0.62 -2.33
N ASP A 95 5.95 0.30 -3.26
CA ASP A 95 6.62 1.59 -3.34
C ASP A 95 5.77 2.70 -2.69
N VAL A 96 6.23 3.18 -1.53
CA VAL A 96 5.64 4.34 -0.85
C VAL A 96 6.34 5.60 -1.33
N VAL A 97 5.59 6.54 -1.91
CA VAL A 97 6.10 7.84 -2.34
C VAL A 97 5.71 8.92 -1.33
N VAL A 98 6.71 9.51 -0.69
CA VAL A 98 6.54 10.60 0.27
C VAL A 98 6.86 11.93 -0.40
N ILE A 99 5.96 12.90 -0.33
CA ILE A 99 6.11 14.24 -0.90
C ILE A 99 6.01 15.25 0.22
N GLY A 100 7.04 16.09 0.38
CA GLY A 100 7.05 17.13 1.40
C GLY A 100 6.24 18.35 0.95
N ASP A 101 5.49 18.99 1.86
CA ASP A 101 4.94 20.33 1.62
C ASP A 101 5.34 21.30 2.72
N GLY A 102 5.61 22.54 2.34
CA GLY A 102 6.07 23.59 3.25
C GLY A 102 7.56 23.51 3.59
N TYR A 103 8.36 22.78 2.82
CA TYR A 103 9.83 22.78 2.90
C TYR A 103 10.41 23.65 1.80
N THR A 104 11.17 24.68 2.17
CA THR A 104 11.94 25.49 1.22
C THR A 104 13.18 24.74 0.73
N ALA A 105 13.87 25.28 -0.29
CA ALA A 105 15.03 24.63 -0.89
C ALA A 105 16.16 24.32 0.12
N ASP A 106 16.35 25.19 1.11
CA ASP A 106 17.32 25.04 2.21
C ASP A 106 16.84 24.10 3.33
N GLN A 107 15.60 23.62 3.28
CA GLN A 107 15.01 22.68 4.23
C GLN A 107 14.86 21.27 3.68
N LEU A 108 15.29 20.98 2.44
CA LEU A 108 15.16 19.64 1.85
C LEU A 108 15.95 18.57 2.61
N ASP A 109 17.10 18.92 3.20
CA ASP A 109 17.84 18.00 4.06
C ASP A 109 17.01 17.64 5.31
N GLN A 110 16.26 18.59 5.87
CA GLN A 110 15.34 18.35 6.98
C GLN A 110 14.17 17.46 6.52
N PHE A 111 13.56 17.72 5.35
CA PHE A 111 12.52 16.86 4.79
C PHE A 111 12.98 15.40 4.67
N HIS A 112 14.20 15.15 4.17
CA HIS A 112 14.73 13.79 4.04
C HIS A 112 15.01 13.13 5.39
N LEU A 113 15.34 13.89 6.43
CA LEU A 113 15.46 13.41 7.80
C LEU A 113 14.08 13.07 8.37
N ASP A 114 13.10 13.96 8.20
CA ASP A 114 11.73 13.78 8.67
C ASP A 114 11.10 12.53 8.05
N VAL A 115 11.30 12.29 6.75
CA VAL A 115 10.83 11.06 6.07
C VAL A 115 11.37 9.80 6.75
N LYS A 116 12.67 9.78 7.10
CA LYS A 116 13.28 8.62 7.77
C LYS A 116 12.73 8.45 9.19
N GLU A 117 12.56 9.54 9.92
CA GLU A 117 11.97 9.52 11.26
C GLU A 117 10.53 9.02 11.21
N LYS A 118 9.69 9.61 10.35
CA LYS A 118 8.28 9.22 10.22
C LYS A 118 8.14 7.80 9.69
N TRP A 119 9.01 7.34 8.81
CA TRP A 119 9.01 5.92 8.43
C TRP A 119 9.31 5.00 9.62
N ASN A 120 10.19 5.39 10.55
CA ASN A 120 10.38 4.61 11.77
C ASN A 120 9.12 4.57 12.65
N ASP A 121 8.30 5.62 12.67
CA ASP A 121 7.00 5.60 13.35
C ASP A 121 6.07 4.53 12.74
N PHE A 122 6.02 4.42 11.41
CA PHE A 122 5.29 3.33 10.72
C PHE A 122 5.83 1.96 11.11
N LEU A 123 7.16 1.79 11.13
CA LEU A 123 7.81 0.55 11.57
C LEU A 123 7.63 0.27 13.08
N GLY A 124 7.07 1.20 13.85
CA GLY A 124 6.62 0.98 15.21
C GLY A 124 5.30 0.20 15.30
N VAL A 125 4.60 0.00 14.18
CA VAL A 125 3.28 -0.65 14.11
C VAL A 125 3.37 -1.98 13.34
N GLU A 126 2.69 -3.02 13.84
CA GLU A 126 2.51 -4.26 13.08
C GLU A 126 1.32 -4.15 12.13
N PRO A 127 1.35 -4.69 10.90
CA PRO A 127 2.40 -5.57 10.36
C PRO A 127 3.57 -4.88 9.64
N TYR A 128 3.63 -3.54 9.62
CA TYR A 128 4.71 -2.80 8.93
C TYR A 128 6.10 -3.21 9.42
N ARG A 129 6.29 -3.33 10.74
CA ARG A 129 7.56 -3.74 11.35
C ARG A 129 8.07 -5.08 10.82
N THR A 130 7.21 -6.10 10.86
CA THR A 130 7.55 -7.46 10.43
C THR A 130 7.85 -7.53 8.94
N TYR A 131 7.08 -6.79 8.14
CA TYR A 131 7.14 -6.82 6.68
C TYR A 131 7.93 -5.65 6.07
N GLN A 132 8.75 -4.95 6.85
CA GLN A 132 9.48 -3.76 6.41
C GLN A 132 10.31 -3.97 5.13
N LYS A 133 10.73 -5.21 4.84
CA LYS A 133 11.50 -5.58 3.64
C LYS A 133 10.66 -5.67 2.36
N LEU A 134 9.33 -5.61 2.47
CA LEU A 134 8.44 -5.52 1.31
C LEU A 134 8.37 -4.11 0.73
N PHE A 135 8.83 -3.10 1.46
CA PHE A 135 8.63 -1.71 1.10
C PHE A 135 9.89 -1.09 0.49
N ASN A 136 9.72 -0.33 -0.57
CA ASN A 136 10.61 0.77 -0.90
C ASN A 136 10.00 2.07 -0.41
N VAL A 137 10.84 3.03 -0.03
CA VAL A 137 10.40 4.39 0.31
C VAL A 137 11.12 5.37 -0.60
N TRP A 138 10.34 6.19 -1.28
CA TRP A 138 10.79 7.23 -2.19
C TRP A 138 10.42 8.59 -1.61
N THR A 139 11.22 9.58 -1.96
CA THR A 139 10.92 10.99 -1.71
C THR A 139 10.78 11.70 -3.05
N VAL A 140 9.86 12.65 -3.12
CA VAL A 140 9.80 13.65 -4.18
C VAL A 140 9.90 15.02 -3.55
N ASP A 141 10.93 15.77 -3.91
CA ASP A 141 11.20 17.10 -3.37
C ASP A 141 10.25 18.12 -4.00
N ALA A 142 9.11 18.40 -3.37
CA ALA A 142 8.22 19.47 -3.79
C ALA A 142 8.63 20.77 -3.06
N VAL A 143 9.36 21.63 -3.76
CA VAL A 143 9.99 22.80 -3.14
C VAL A 143 8.94 23.89 -2.95
N SER A 144 8.66 24.25 -1.70
CA SER A 144 7.78 25.36 -1.35
C SER A 144 8.49 26.71 -1.44
N ALA A 145 7.72 27.76 -1.75
CA ALA A 145 8.22 29.14 -1.69
C ALA A 145 8.34 29.65 -0.25
N GLU A 146 7.50 29.15 0.65
CA GLU A 146 7.51 29.48 2.08
C GLU A 146 7.63 28.24 2.95
N SER A 147 8.29 28.40 4.10
CA SER A 147 8.35 27.39 5.15
C SER A 147 7.04 27.32 5.91
N GLY A 148 6.62 26.10 6.28
CA GLY A 148 5.36 25.86 6.96
C GLY A 148 4.18 25.68 6.00
N VAL A 149 2.98 25.47 6.56
CA VAL A 149 1.73 25.28 5.79
C VAL A 149 0.66 26.28 6.23
N SER A 150 -0.38 26.48 5.41
CA SER A 150 -1.45 27.42 5.74
C SER A 150 -2.27 26.91 6.94
N GLY A 151 -2.82 27.83 7.74
CA GLY A 151 -3.60 27.50 8.93
C GLY A 151 -2.77 27.17 10.19
N ASP A 152 -1.45 27.41 10.18
CA ASP A 152 -0.53 27.18 11.29
C ASP A 152 0.40 28.40 11.50
N PRO A 153 0.44 29.03 12.70
CA PRO A 153 -0.25 28.66 13.95
C PRO A 153 -1.77 28.92 13.97
N GLY A 154 -2.26 29.88 13.20
CA GLY A 154 -3.66 30.32 13.18
C GLY A 154 -4.33 30.11 11.83
N GLN A 155 -5.67 30.01 11.84
CA GLN A 155 -6.49 29.78 10.63
C GLN A 155 -6.31 30.85 9.54
N ASP A 156 -5.97 32.08 9.93
CA ASP A 156 -5.76 33.24 9.07
C ASP A 156 -4.40 33.23 8.35
N VAL A 157 -3.49 32.34 8.74
CA VAL A 157 -2.17 32.22 8.12
C VAL A 157 -2.28 31.57 6.75
N VAL A 158 -1.85 32.29 5.72
CA VAL A 158 -1.76 31.79 4.34
C VAL A 158 -0.29 31.64 3.96
N ARG A 159 0.07 30.47 3.45
CA ARG A 159 1.41 30.13 2.95
C ARG A 159 1.34 29.70 1.50
N ASN A 160 2.33 30.13 0.73
CA ASN A 160 2.54 29.70 -0.63
C ASN A 160 3.43 28.43 -0.66
N THR A 161 2.77 27.28 -0.68
CA THR A 161 3.44 25.97 -0.65
C THR A 161 3.24 25.19 -1.94
N ALA A 162 4.13 24.22 -2.17
CA ALA A 162 4.20 23.45 -3.40
C ALA A 162 2.91 22.67 -3.67
N LEU A 163 2.30 22.07 -2.63
CA LEU A 163 1.11 21.22 -2.72
C LEU A 163 -0.16 21.89 -2.18
N GLY A 164 -0.05 23.06 -1.56
CA GLY A 164 -1.20 23.76 -0.99
C GLY A 164 -1.76 23.11 0.27
N ALA A 165 -0.93 22.42 1.05
CA ALA A 165 -1.34 21.85 2.32
C ALA A 165 -1.87 22.96 3.25
N HIS A 166 -3.03 22.71 3.87
CA HIS A 166 -3.65 23.65 4.79
C HIS A 166 -4.51 22.96 5.84
N PHE A 167 -4.42 23.45 7.07
CA PHE A 167 -5.32 23.12 8.17
C PHE A 167 -6.66 23.85 8.02
N TRP A 168 -7.59 23.56 8.93
CA TRP A 168 -8.93 24.19 8.95
C TRP A 168 -9.74 23.95 7.67
N CYS A 169 -9.42 22.89 6.93
CA CYS A 169 -10.18 22.51 5.76
C CYS A 169 -11.62 22.19 6.19
N ASP A 170 -12.58 22.78 5.48
CA ASP A 170 -14.00 22.73 5.82
C ASP A 170 -14.30 23.14 7.29
N GLY A 171 -13.53 24.10 7.81
CA GLY A 171 -13.69 24.65 9.16
C GLY A 171 -13.20 23.74 10.30
N THR A 172 -12.62 22.57 9.99
CA THR A 172 -12.13 21.62 11.00
C THR A 172 -10.62 21.78 11.20
N GLU A 173 -10.17 22.28 12.35
CA GLU A 173 -8.76 22.63 12.62
C GLU A 173 -7.76 21.56 12.16
N ARG A 174 -7.94 20.33 12.62
CA ARG A 174 -7.03 19.20 12.37
C ARG A 174 -7.13 18.57 10.98
N LEU A 175 -8.08 19.02 10.14
CA LEU A 175 -8.23 18.50 8.78
C LEU A 175 -7.19 19.17 7.88
N LEU A 176 -6.16 18.40 7.52
CA LEU A 176 -5.04 18.85 6.70
C LEU A 176 -5.27 18.47 5.22
N CYS A 177 -5.88 19.37 4.46
CA CYS A 177 -6.17 19.14 3.05
C CYS A 177 -5.01 19.52 2.13
N ILE A 178 -4.98 18.92 0.93
CA ILE A 178 -3.99 19.17 -0.12
C ILE A 178 -4.68 19.42 -1.46
N ASP A 179 -3.97 20.01 -2.42
CA ASP A 179 -4.43 20.06 -3.81
C ASP A 179 -3.99 18.77 -4.54
N GLN A 180 -4.96 17.93 -4.93
CA GLN A 180 -4.69 16.64 -5.55
C GLN A 180 -4.00 16.77 -6.92
N GLN A 181 -4.35 17.80 -7.70
CA GLN A 181 -3.75 17.97 -9.02
C GLN A 181 -2.25 18.32 -8.89
N LYS A 182 -1.89 19.12 -7.88
CA LYS A 182 -0.49 19.39 -7.56
C LYS A 182 0.22 18.13 -7.09
N VAL A 183 -0.38 17.37 -6.16
CA VAL A 183 0.18 16.08 -5.70
C VAL A 183 0.42 15.14 -6.88
N ASP A 184 -0.57 14.94 -7.75
CA ASP A 184 -0.47 14.11 -8.95
C ASP A 184 0.67 14.54 -9.88
N SER A 185 0.90 15.84 -10.03
CA SER A 185 2.01 16.36 -10.85
C SER A 185 3.40 15.96 -10.32
N TYR A 186 3.53 15.77 -9.01
CA TYR A 186 4.75 15.26 -8.39
C TYR A 186 4.81 13.74 -8.38
N VAL A 187 3.69 13.06 -8.14
CA VAL A 187 3.59 11.59 -8.23
C VAL A 187 3.95 11.11 -9.64
N ALA A 188 3.57 11.84 -10.69
CA ALA A 188 3.93 11.51 -12.07
C ALA A 188 5.46 11.46 -12.32
N LYS A 189 6.28 12.09 -11.47
CA LYS A 189 7.75 11.99 -11.51
C LYS A 189 8.27 10.69 -10.89
N ALA A 190 7.46 10.03 -10.07
CA ALA A 190 7.71 8.77 -9.37
C ALA A 190 6.62 7.73 -9.70
N PRO A 191 6.52 7.27 -10.97
CA PRO A 191 5.40 6.45 -11.46
C PRO A 191 5.28 5.07 -10.83
N GLN A 192 6.27 4.65 -10.04
CA GLN A 192 6.21 3.44 -9.22
C GLN A 192 5.25 3.52 -8.02
N ALA A 193 4.66 4.68 -7.71
CA ALA A 193 3.85 4.85 -6.50
C ALA A 193 2.68 3.85 -6.38
N ASP A 194 2.73 3.00 -5.35
CA ASP A 194 1.56 2.20 -4.93
C ASP A 194 0.77 2.94 -3.84
N LEU A 195 1.44 3.74 -3.03
CA LEU A 195 0.86 4.54 -1.96
C LEU A 195 1.53 5.92 -1.92
N VAL A 196 0.72 6.97 -1.72
CA VAL A 196 1.23 8.35 -1.61
C VAL A 196 1.07 8.84 -0.17
N VAL A 197 2.10 9.51 0.32
CA VAL A 197 2.10 10.19 1.60
C VAL A 197 2.50 11.64 1.37
N VAL A 198 1.73 12.58 1.91
CA VAL A 198 2.12 14.00 1.97
C VAL A 198 2.52 14.36 3.39
N LEU A 199 3.74 14.84 3.53
CA LEU A 199 4.34 15.21 4.81
C LEU A 199 4.40 16.74 4.93
N ALA A 200 3.57 17.32 5.78
CA ALA A 200 3.53 18.77 6.00
C ALA A 200 4.60 19.21 7.01
N ASN A 201 5.38 20.25 6.68
CA ASN A 201 6.32 20.88 7.59
C ASN A 201 5.59 21.67 8.68
N SER A 202 5.10 21.00 9.72
CA SER A 202 4.31 21.61 10.80
C SER A 202 4.42 20.81 12.10
N THR A 203 4.28 21.51 13.22
CA THR A 203 4.13 20.91 14.57
C THR A 203 2.67 20.72 14.97
N LYS A 204 1.71 21.34 14.27
CA LYS A 204 0.28 21.24 14.57
C LYS A 204 -0.22 19.83 14.28
N TYR A 205 -1.05 19.29 15.17
CA TYR A 205 -1.65 17.97 14.96
C TYR A 205 -2.68 18.03 13.83
N GLY A 206 -2.61 17.07 12.91
CA GLY A 206 -3.64 16.85 11.91
C GLY A 206 -3.17 16.00 10.75
N GLY A 207 -4.11 15.76 9.85
CA GLY A 207 -3.97 14.85 8.72
C GLY A 207 -5.28 14.72 7.96
N ALA A 208 -5.30 13.81 7.00
CA ALA A 208 -6.48 13.42 6.24
C ALA A 208 -6.20 12.14 5.43
N GLY A 209 -7.24 11.33 5.24
CA GLY A 209 -7.24 10.21 4.30
C GLY A 209 -7.95 10.53 3.00
N TYR A 210 -7.27 10.35 1.88
CA TYR A 210 -7.84 10.37 0.54
C TYR A 210 -7.86 8.92 0.04
N ASN A 211 -8.91 8.19 0.44
CA ASN A 211 -8.99 6.75 0.29
C ASN A 211 -9.50 6.30 -1.09
N GLU A 212 -9.52 7.22 -2.06
CA GLU A 212 -9.83 6.95 -3.47
C GLU A 212 -8.55 6.63 -4.24
N ALA A 213 -8.51 5.49 -4.93
CA ALA A 213 -7.40 5.14 -5.79
C ALA A 213 -7.30 6.11 -6.98
N SER A 214 -6.07 6.38 -7.42
CA SER A 214 -5.85 7.21 -8.61
C SER A 214 -6.31 6.49 -9.87
N ALA A 215 -7.23 7.12 -10.61
CA ALA A 215 -7.70 6.60 -11.89
C ALA A 215 -6.63 6.62 -12.99
N THR A 216 -5.57 7.42 -12.82
CA THR A 216 -4.58 7.69 -13.88
C THR A 216 -3.16 7.30 -13.50
N LEU A 217 -2.81 7.37 -12.21
CA LEU A 217 -1.45 7.10 -11.72
C LEU A 217 -1.31 5.79 -10.95
N GLY A 218 -2.42 5.10 -10.67
CA GLY A 218 -2.40 3.72 -10.15
C GLY A 218 -2.14 3.55 -8.65
N TYR A 219 -1.85 4.62 -7.90
CA TYR A 219 -1.68 4.55 -6.44
C TYR A 219 -3.02 4.32 -5.72
N ASP A 220 -2.98 3.69 -4.54
CA ASP A 220 -4.14 3.21 -3.78
C ASP A 220 -4.84 4.26 -2.89
N GLY A 221 -4.15 5.36 -2.57
CA GLY A 221 -4.68 6.49 -1.81
C GLY A 221 -3.58 7.49 -1.39
N ILE A 222 -3.99 8.58 -0.76
CA ILE A 222 -3.08 9.60 -0.18
C ILE A 222 -3.36 9.72 1.32
N ALA A 223 -2.32 9.65 2.15
CA ALA A 223 -2.38 10.05 3.55
C ALA A 223 -1.62 11.37 3.76
N THR A 224 -2.23 12.33 4.44
CA THR A 224 -1.55 13.58 4.84
C THR A 224 -1.32 13.60 6.34
N PHE A 225 -0.18 14.13 6.79
CA PHE A 225 0.08 14.35 8.21
C PHE A 225 1.25 15.32 8.44
N SER A 226 1.34 15.84 9.66
CA SER A 226 2.40 16.76 10.10
C SER A 226 3.69 16.04 10.50
N ALA A 227 4.82 16.55 10.02
CA ALA A 227 6.14 15.98 10.27
C ALA A 227 6.60 16.08 11.72
N HIS A 228 6.37 17.23 12.34
CA HIS A 228 6.91 17.56 13.67
C HIS A 228 5.87 17.33 14.78
N ASN A 229 4.93 16.40 14.54
CA ASN A 229 3.90 16.02 15.50
C ASN A 229 3.81 14.49 15.64
N LYS A 230 4.23 13.98 16.81
CA LYS A 230 4.29 12.53 17.10
C LYS A 230 2.95 11.79 16.94
N ASP A 231 1.83 12.47 17.17
CA ASP A 231 0.51 11.85 17.13
C ASP A 231 -0.04 11.80 15.69
N SER A 232 0.48 12.65 14.79
CA SER A 232 0.04 12.72 13.41
C SER A 232 0.53 11.51 12.57
N SER A 233 1.65 10.88 12.93
CA SER A 233 2.07 9.61 12.30
C SER A 233 1.02 8.50 12.49
N GLN A 234 0.30 8.49 13.61
CA GLN A 234 -0.76 7.50 13.86
C GLN A 234 -1.97 7.71 12.94
N VAL A 235 -2.27 8.96 12.59
CA VAL A 235 -3.27 9.27 11.56
C VAL A 235 -2.85 8.63 10.25
N ALA A 236 -1.61 8.84 9.81
CA ALA A 236 -1.12 8.26 8.56
C ALA A 236 -1.19 6.73 8.54
N VAL A 237 -0.82 6.06 9.64
CA VAL A 237 -0.95 4.60 9.75
C VAL A 237 -2.42 4.17 9.66
N HIS A 238 -3.35 4.92 10.23
CA HIS A 238 -4.79 4.68 10.09
C HIS A 238 -5.26 4.82 8.64
N GLU A 239 -4.90 5.91 7.96
CA GLU A 239 -5.32 6.15 6.57
C GLU A 239 -4.78 5.10 5.59
N THR A 240 -3.56 4.61 5.85
CA THR A 240 -3.02 3.49 5.08
C THR A 240 -3.72 2.16 5.35
N GLY A 241 -4.44 2.03 6.47
CA GLY A 241 -5.38 0.95 6.74
C GLY A 241 -6.49 0.87 5.69
N HIS A 242 -7.04 2.01 5.30
CA HIS A 242 -8.01 2.10 4.20
C HIS A 242 -7.34 1.86 2.84
N SER A 243 -6.22 2.54 2.57
CA SER A 243 -5.58 2.50 1.25
C SER A 243 -4.99 1.13 0.93
N LEU A 244 -4.21 0.55 1.84
CA LEU A 244 -3.55 -0.76 1.62
C LEU A 244 -4.43 -1.93 2.06
N GLY A 245 -5.01 -1.85 3.26
CA GLY A 245 -5.80 -2.93 3.85
C GLY A 245 -7.24 -3.01 3.35
N LYS A 246 -7.73 -1.96 2.67
CA LYS A 246 -9.15 -1.82 2.28
C LYS A 246 -10.09 -2.01 3.49
N LEU A 247 -9.65 -1.52 4.65
CA LEU A 247 -10.39 -1.57 5.90
C LEU A 247 -11.47 -0.48 5.96
N ALA A 248 -12.50 -0.73 6.74
CA ALA A 248 -13.46 0.29 7.17
C ALA A 248 -13.03 0.87 8.50
N ASP A 249 -13.61 2.01 8.84
CA ASP A 249 -13.58 2.52 10.21
C ASP A 249 -14.31 1.61 11.17
N GLU A 250 -13.85 1.60 12.42
CA GLU A 250 -14.42 0.81 13.50
C GLU A 250 -15.03 1.68 14.62
N TYR A 251 -14.96 3.01 14.49
CA TYR A 251 -15.68 3.95 15.35
C TYR A 251 -17.11 4.19 14.85
N SER A 252 -17.96 4.73 15.72
CA SER A 252 -19.37 5.03 15.45
C SER A 252 -19.77 6.41 15.99
N TYR A 253 -20.86 6.98 15.50
CA TYR A 253 -21.33 8.32 15.88
C TYR A 253 -22.72 8.32 16.52
N PRO A 254 -22.80 8.07 17.84
CA PRO A 254 -24.04 8.23 18.59
C PRO A 254 -24.58 9.66 18.52
N GLY A 255 -25.89 9.80 18.34
CA GLY A 255 -26.59 11.07 18.26
C GLY A 255 -26.60 11.69 16.86
N VAL A 256 -26.00 11.06 15.85
CA VAL A 256 -26.11 11.47 14.45
C VAL A 256 -27.21 10.64 13.78
N PRO A 257 -28.37 11.23 13.42
CA PRO A 257 -29.53 10.47 12.96
C PRO A 257 -29.26 9.50 11.80
N GLU A 258 -28.40 9.88 10.84
CA GLU A 258 -28.06 9.01 9.71
C GLU A 258 -27.21 7.78 10.10
N TYR A 259 -26.59 7.79 11.28
CA TYR A 259 -25.68 6.74 11.75
C TYR A 259 -26.23 5.92 12.92
N GLU A 260 -27.48 6.13 13.33
CA GLU A 260 -28.06 5.36 14.44
C GLU A 260 -28.24 3.86 14.09
N GLN A 261 -28.64 3.55 12.86
CA GLN A 261 -28.94 2.17 12.44
C GLN A 261 -28.57 1.94 10.98
N TYR A 262 -27.74 0.93 10.73
CA TYR A 262 -27.52 0.40 9.40
C TYR A 262 -28.55 -0.70 9.08
N THR A 263 -29.13 -0.66 7.88
CA THR A 263 -30.09 -1.66 7.36
C THR A 263 -29.74 -2.14 5.96
N GLY A 264 -28.55 -1.78 5.47
CA GLY A 264 -28.09 -2.11 4.13
C GLY A 264 -27.50 -3.53 4.00
N PRO A 265 -26.93 -3.85 2.82
CA PRO A 265 -26.32 -5.14 2.55
C PRO A 265 -24.98 -5.32 3.30
N GLU A 266 -24.44 -6.54 3.20
CA GLU A 266 -23.10 -6.87 3.69
C GLU A 266 -22.02 -5.94 3.11
N MET A 267 -21.10 -5.50 3.96
CA MET A 267 -20.04 -4.56 3.58
C MET A 267 -18.91 -5.29 2.86
N PRO A 268 -18.16 -4.67 1.93
CA PRO A 268 -17.02 -5.32 1.29
C PRO A 268 -15.78 -5.41 2.19
N GLN A 269 -15.63 -4.50 3.16
CA GLN A 269 -14.42 -4.40 3.99
C GLN A 269 -14.27 -5.60 4.92
N ALA A 270 -13.03 -6.01 5.15
CA ALA A 270 -12.69 -7.21 5.91
C ALA A 270 -13.04 -7.12 7.40
N ASN A 271 -13.19 -5.91 7.95
CA ASN A 271 -13.40 -5.63 9.37
C ASN A 271 -14.78 -4.99 9.67
N SER A 272 -15.73 -5.04 8.75
CA SER A 272 -17.11 -4.58 8.98
C SER A 272 -18.10 -5.61 8.46
N SER A 273 -19.15 -5.93 9.22
CA SER A 273 -20.08 -7.01 8.87
C SER A 273 -21.49 -6.75 9.37
N VAL A 274 -22.53 -7.16 8.63
CA VAL A 274 -23.91 -7.20 9.15
C VAL A 274 -24.20 -8.46 9.98
N LEU A 275 -23.31 -9.46 9.90
CA LEU A 275 -23.46 -10.74 10.57
C LEU A 275 -23.02 -10.69 12.03
N THR A 276 -23.82 -11.30 12.91
CA THR A 276 -23.43 -11.67 14.27
C THR A 276 -22.35 -12.77 14.24
N ALA A 277 -21.68 -13.00 15.38
CA ALA A 277 -20.64 -14.03 15.48
C ALA A 277 -21.13 -15.43 15.10
N ASP A 278 -22.32 -15.84 15.56
CA ASP A 278 -22.89 -17.16 15.24
C ASP A 278 -23.26 -17.29 13.76
N ALA A 279 -23.86 -16.26 13.17
CA ALA A 279 -24.18 -16.24 11.75
C ALA A 279 -22.92 -16.28 10.88
N MET A 280 -21.89 -15.53 11.26
CA MET A 280 -20.58 -15.51 10.63
C MET A 280 -19.89 -16.88 10.70
N ALA A 281 -19.93 -17.53 11.86
CA ALA A 281 -19.40 -18.87 12.07
C ALA A 281 -20.14 -19.93 11.22
N GLY A 282 -21.48 -19.89 11.23
CA GLY A 282 -22.32 -20.81 10.47
C GLY A 282 -22.15 -20.67 8.96
N ALA A 283 -22.08 -19.45 8.46
CA ALA A 283 -21.87 -19.15 7.04
C ALA A 283 -20.41 -19.27 6.58
N ARG A 284 -19.46 -19.37 7.52
CA ARG A 284 -18.01 -19.31 7.25
C ARG A 284 -17.62 -18.07 6.43
N ALA A 285 -18.17 -16.93 6.82
CA ALA A 285 -17.97 -15.64 6.15
C ALA A 285 -17.02 -14.74 6.95
N LYS A 286 -16.49 -13.69 6.30
CA LYS A 286 -15.72 -12.63 6.99
C LYS A 286 -14.57 -13.19 7.84
N TRP A 287 -14.46 -12.76 9.10
CA TRP A 287 -13.41 -13.17 10.01
C TRP A 287 -13.79 -14.39 10.86
N TYR A 288 -14.67 -15.28 10.38
CA TYR A 288 -15.07 -16.49 11.12
C TYR A 288 -13.86 -17.32 11.62
N ARG A 289 -12.76 -17.32 10.86
CA ARG A 289 -11.52 -18.04 11.21
C ARG A 289 -10.81 -17.47 12.43
N TRP A 290 -11.14 -16.25 12.81
CA TRP A 290 -10.53 -15.53 13.93
C TRP A 290 -11.40 -15.51 15.18
N LEU A 291 -12.70 -15.83 15.08
CA LEU A 291 -13.61 -15.83 16.24
C LEU A 291 -13.03 -16.60 17.44
N GLY A 292 -13.02 -15.95 18.60
CA GLY A 292 -12.47 -16.45 19.86
C GLY A 292 -10.96 -16.30 20.03
N ALA A 293 -10.21 -15.88 19.00
CA ALA A 293 -8.77 -15.65 19.11
C ALA A 293 -8.47 -14.37 19.90
N THR A 294 -7.44 -14.40 20.76
CA THR A 294 -6.90 -13.19 21.40
C THR A 294 -6.18 -12.33 20.37
N SER A 295 -6.59 -11.07 20.26
CA SER A 295 -6.09 -10.10 19.31
C SER A 295 -5.03 -9.17 19.94
N PRO A 296 -4.05 -8.64 19.17
CA PRO A 296 -2.98 -7.78 19.70
C PRO A 296 -3.44 -6.51 20.41
N ASP A 297 -4.64 -6.01 20.11
CA ASP A 297 -5.28 -4.88 20.80
C ASP A 297 -5.71 -5.22 22.25
N GLY A 298 -5.62 -6.49 22.65
CA GLY A 298 -5.93 -6.99 23.99
C GLY A 298 -7.33 -7.63 24.11
N GLY A 299 -8.19 -7.50 23.10
CA GLY A 299 -9.52 -8.12 23.06
C GLY A 299 -9.54 -9.54 22.48
N ALA A 300 -10.66 -10.24 22.69
CA ALA A 300 -10.97 -11.44 21.91
C ALA A 300 -11.68 -11.03 20.61
N VAL A 301 -11.42 -11.74 19.51
CA VAL A 301 -12.16 -11.52 18.27
C VAL A 301 -13.57 -12.08 18.42
N GLY A 302 -14.56 -11.24 18.18
CA GLY A 302 -15.99 -11.55 18.22
C GLY A 302 -16.72 -10.78 17.12
N ALA A 303 -17.97 -10.40 17.39
CA ALA A 303 -18.73 -9.47 16.55
C ALA A 303 -19.32 -8.41 17.48
N TYR A 304 -18.63 -7.28 17.61
CA TYR A 304 -18.99 -6.19 18.51
C TYR A 304 -19.85 -5.18 17.76
N GLU A 305 -21.08 -4.96 18.21
CA GLU A 305 -21.99 -4.03 17.53
C GLU A 305 -21.45 -2.60 17.56
N GLY A 306 -21.62 -1.90 16.44
CA GLY A 306 -21.11 -0.57 16.18
C GLY A 306 -19.80 -0.57 15.40
N GLY A 307 -19.69 0.34 14.43
CA GLY A 307 -18.53 0.49 13.57
C GLY A 307 -18.93 1.00 12.19
N ASN A 308 -17.95 1.43 11.41
CA ASN A 308 -18.17 2.03 10.10
C ASN A 308 -19.20 3.17 10.18
N TYR A 309 -19.01 4.04 11.18
CA TYR A 309 -19.87 5.16 11.55
C TYR A 309 -21.18 4.78 12.27
N TYR A 310 -21.75 3.62 11.99
CA TYR A 310 -23.06 3.23 12.53
C TYR A 310 -23.00 2.72 13.98
N VAL A 311 -23.97 3.10 14.79
CA VAL A 311 -24.12 2.63 16.18
C VAL A 311 -24.63 1.18 16.22
N LYS A 312 -25.57 0.83 15.33
CA LYS A 312 -26.22 -0.49 15.28
C LYS A 312 -26.27 -1.08 13.87
N GLY A 313 -26.44 -2.40 13.80
CA GLY A 313 -26.62 -3.13 12.53
C GLY A 313 -25.33 -3.45 11.76
N LEU A 314 -24.19 -2.94 12.21
CA LEU A 314 -22.86 -3.37 11.78
C LEU A 314 -22.04 -3.83 12.98
N TYR A 315 -21.15 -4.78 12.74
CA TYR A 315 -20.26 -5.36 13.72
C TYR A 315 -18.81 -5.15 13.29
N ARG A 316 -17.95 -4.90 14.28
CA ARG A 316 -16.48 -4.89 14.16
C ARG A 316 -15.86 -6.10 14.88
N PRO A 317 -14.60 -6.48 14.58
CA PRO A 317 -14.04 -7.74 15.06
C PRO A 317 -13.64 -7.75 16.53
N THR A 318 -13.22 -6.62 17.08
CA THR A 318 -12.75 -6.48 18.47
C THR A 318 -13.40 -5.26 19.11
N ASP A 319 -13.35 -5.16 20.44
CA ASP A 319 -13.86 -3.95 21.08
C ASP A 319 -13.09 -2.72 20.58
N ASN A 320 -11.76 -2.79 20.44
CA ASN A 320 -10.94 -1.67 19.97
C ASN A 320 -9.85 -2.14 18.99
N SER A 321 -9.35 -1.23 18.16
CA SER A 321 -8.24 -1.44 17.23
C SER A 321 -7.73 -0.10 16.71
N LEU A 322 -6.66 -0.11 15.92
CA LEU A 322 -6.16 1.07 15.20
C LEU A 322 -7.24 1.74 14.34
N MET A 323 -8.16 0.97 13.74
CA MET A 323 -9.25 1.50 12.92
C MET A 323 -10.38 2.14 13.76
N ARG A 324 -10.31 2.05 15.10
CA ARG A 324 -11.24 2.69 16.03
C ARG A 324 -10.58 3.81 16.83
N THR A 325 -9.37 3.60 17.35
CA THR A 325 -8.64 4.53 18.22
C THR A 325 -7.17 4.59 17.80
N LEU A 326 -6.61 5.79 17.65
CA LEU A 326 -5.20 5.96 17.29
C LEU A 326 -4.27 5.37 18.37
N GLY A 327 -3.09 4.88 17.96
CA GLY A 327 -2.10 4.31 18.87
C GLY A 327 -2.40 2.89 19.35
N LYS A 328 -3.52 2.28 18.94
CA LYS A 328 -3.79 0.85 19.14
C LYS A 328 -3.20 0.01 18.01
N PRO A 329 -2.86 -1.27 18.26
CA PRO A 329 -2.56 -2.21 17.17
C PRO A 329 -3.78 -2.46 16.27
N PHE A 330 -3.55 -2.89 15.02
CA PHE A 330 -4.61 -3.52 14.23
C PHE A 330 -5.11 -4.78 14.94
N ASN A 331 -6.42 -5.03 14.85
CA ASN A 331 -6.97 -6.33 15.25
C ASN A 331 -6.55 -7.42 14.25
N LEU A 332 -6.75 -8.70 14.61
CA LEU A 332 -6.29 -9.81 13.77
C LEU A 332 -6.84 -9.79 12.33
N PRO A 333 -8.15 -9.56 12.08
CA PRO A 333 -8.65 -9.43 10.71
C PRO A 333 -8.06 -8.22 9.97
N GLY A 334 -7.86 -7.10 10.67
CA GLY A 334 -7.21 -5.91 10.15
C GLY A 334 -5.76 -6.16 9.74
N ALA A 335 -4.98 -6.82 10.61
CA ALA A 335 -3.60 -7.19 10.33
C ALA A 335 -3.48 -8.17 9.16
N GLU A 336 -4.38 -9.15 9.06
CA GLU A 336 -4.45 -10.06 7.90
C GLU A 336 -4.72 -9.30 6.60
N ALA A 337 -5.68 -8.36 6.61
CA ALA A 337 -6.00 -7.55 5.46
C ALA A 337 -4.84 -6.62 5.05
N MET A 338 -4.11 -6.07 6.01
CA MET A 338 -2.90 -5.29 5.76
C MET A 338 -1.80 -6.14 5.10
N ILE A 339 -1.56 -7.36 5.60
CA ILE A 339 -0.61 -8.30 4.97
C ILE A 339 -1.05 -8.62 3.54
N ALA A 340 -2.34 -8.85 3.30
CA ALA A 340 -2.88 -9.04 1.96
C ALA A 340 -2.64 -7.81 1.06
N GLY A 341 -2.73 -6.60 1.63
CA GLY A 341 -2.38 -5.35 0.96
C GLY A 341 -0.91 -5.25 0.59
N PHE A 342 -0.01 -5.66 1.47
CA PHE A 342 1.43 -5.64 1.16
C PHE A 342 1.78 -6.59 0.01
N TYR A 343 1.21 -7.80 0.02
CA TYR A 343 1.45 -8.80 -1.03
C TYR A 343 0.67 -8.56 -2.33
N ARG A 344 -0.23 -7.58 -2.37
CA ARG A 344 -0.84 -7.11 -3.63
C ARG A 344 0.19 -6.40 -4.52
N HIS A 345 1.17 -5.73 -3.90
CA HIS A 345 2.19 -4.93 -4.58
C HIS A 345 3.58 -5.57 -4.49
N ALA A 346 3.86 -6.39 -3.47
CA ALA A 346 5.16 -7.01 -3.26
C ALA A 346 5.17 -8.53 -3.48
N LYS A 347 6.35 -9.08 -3.82
CA LYS A 347 6.53 -10.53 -4.03
C LYS A 347 7.32 -11.19 -2.90
N PRO A 348 6.95 -12.42 -2.48
CA PRO A 348 7.67 -13.18 -1.46
C PRO A 348 9.02 -13.75 -1.94
N ALA A 349 9.21 -13.96 -3.25
CA ALA A 349 10.41 -14.58 -3.81
C ALA A 349 11.10 -13.64 -4.81
N VAL A 350 12.10 -12.88 -4.34
CA VAL A 350 12.81 -11.91 -5.19
C VAL A 350 14.28 -12.29 -5.36
N PRO A 351 14.78 -12.38 -6.60
CA PRO A 351 16.19 -12.66 -6.83
C PRO A 351 17.04 -11.43 -6.49
N VAL A 352 18.12 -11.62 -5.74
CA VAL A 352 19.11 -10.58 -5.44
C VAL A 352 20.30 -10.75 -6.38
N GLY A 353 20.40 -9.85 -7.36
CA GLY A 353 21.41 -9.90 -8.41
C GLY A 353 21.24 -11.08 -9.37
N GLY A 354 22.25 -11.28 -10.22
CA GLY A 354 22.31 -12.40 -11.16
C GLY A 354 23.10 -13.59 -10.61
N ALA A 355 22.70 -14.80 -11.01
CA ALA A 355 23.50 -16.00 -10.83
C ALA A 355 23.43 -16.82 -12.13
N ARG A 356 24.60 -17.16 -12.68
CA ARG A 356 24.71 -17.83 -13.99
C ARG A 356 25.86 -18.83 -14.04
N THR A 357 27.01 -18.45 -13.51
CA THR A 357 28.27 -19.22 -13.63
C THR A 357 28.54 -20.03 -12.37
N TRP A 358 29.46 -21.00 -12.47
CA TRP A 358 29.86 -21.88 -11.37
C TRP A 358 30.31 -21.15 -10.09
N SER A 359 30.98 -20.01 -10.23
CA SER A 359 31.46 -19.20 -9.10
C SER A 359 30.40 -18.28 -8.49
N SER A 360 29.23 -18.17 -9.12
CA SER A 360 28.15 -17.30 -8.64
C SER A 360 27.30 -17.98 -7.56
N THR A 361 26.52 -17.19 -6.84
CA THR A 361 25.56 -17.66 -5.82
C THR A 361 24.19 -17.07 -6.13
N ALA A 362 23.19 -17.91 -6.28
CA ALA A 362 21.80 -17.48 -6.35
C ALA A 362 21.35 -17.07 -4.94
N ARG A 363 20.75 -15.88 -4.81
CA ARG A 363 20.33 -15.30 -3.53
C ARG A 363 18.89 -14.80 -3.60
N LEU A 364 18.18 -14.91 -2.49
CA LEU A 364 16.81 -14.45 -2.33
C LEU A 364 16.75 -13.30 -1.33
N ALA A 365 15.96 -12.28 -1.64
CA ALA A 365 15.44 -11.35 -0.66
C ALA A 365 14.13 -11.92 -0.12
N LEU A 366 14.16 -12.39 1.12
CA LEU A 366 12.99 -12.93 1.82
C LEU A 366 12.09 -11.79 2.33
N PRO A 367 10.76 -12.00 2.40
CA PRO A 367 9.80 -10.95 2.71
C PRO A 367 9.90 -10.47 4.16
N ARG A 368 10.37 -11.34 5.06
CA ARG A 368 10.61 -11.08 6.47
C ARG A 368 11.60 -12.09 7.04
N ALA A 369 12.07 -11.83 8.25
CA ALA A 369 12.83 -12.82 9.02
C ALA A 369 11.89 -13.90 9.60
N ASN A 370 12.46 -15.06 9.92
CA ASN A 370 11.77 -16.05 10.75
C ASN A 370 11.81 -15.60 12.20
N ASP A 371 10.65 -15.64 12.87
CA ASP A 371 10.55 -15.38 14.30
C ASP A 371 9.47 -16.27 14.93
N THR A 372 9.41 -16.30 16.25
CA THR A 372 8.47 -17.13 17.00
C THR A 372 7.03 -16.62 16.96
N ALA A 373 6.82 -15.32 16.80
CA ALA A 373 5.49 -14.69 16.81
C ALA A 373 4.75 -14.91 15.49
N HIS A 374 5.46 -14.82 14.37
CA HIS A 374 4.94 -14.86 13.01
C HIS A 374 5.34 -16.13 12.26
N GLY A 375 6.04 -17.07 12.88
CA GLY A 375 6.40 -18.34 12.25
C GLY A 375 7.41 -18.22 11.12
N LYS A 376 7.45 -19.23 10.24
CA LYS A 376 8.52 -19.43 9.26
C LYS A 376 8.14 -18.97 7.84
N VAL A 377 9.08 -18.29 7.21
CA VAL A 377 9.27 -18.25 5.76
C VAL A 377 10.05 -19.51 5.37
N THR A 378 9.47 -20.31 4.48
CA THR A 378 10.09 -21.53 3.97
C THR A 378 10.61 -21.33 2.56
N VAL A 379 11.72 -21.99 2.24
CA VAL A 379 12.32 -21.93 0.89
C VAL A 379 12.51 -23.34 0.35
N ARG A 380 12.07 -23.56 -0.88
CA ARG A 380 12.26 -24.82 -1.62
C ARG A 380 12.99 -24.53 -2.91
N TRP A 381 14.14 -25.19 -3.09
CA TRP A 381 14.96 -25.05 -4.28
C TRP A 381 14.76 -26.24 -5.21
N TYR A 382 14.75 -25.99 -6.52
CA TYR A 382 14.55 -26.98 -7.57
C TYR A 382 15.57 -26.75 -8.69
N LEU A 383 16.21 -27.83 -9.15
CA LEU A 383 17.04 -27.83 -10.34
C LEU A 383 16.34 -28.65 -11.42
N ASP A 384 15.97 -28.00 -12.53
CA ASP A 384 15.19 -28.60 -13.63
C ASP A 384 13.93 -29.32 -13.12
N GLY A 385 13.25 -28.72 -12.15
CA GLY A 385 12.05 -29.26 -11.52
C GLY A 385 12.28 -30.31 -10.42
N LYS A 386 13.52 -30.77 -10.19
CA LYS A 386 13.84 -31.71 -9.10
C LYS A 386 14.22 -30.98 -7.82
N GLU A 387 13.57 -31.31 -6.72
CA GLU A 387 13.81 -30.64 -5.43
C GLU A 387 15.22 -30.93 -4.88
N LEU A 388 15.92 -29.85 -4.53
CA LEU A 388 17.23 -29.86 -3.89
C LEU A 388 17.06 -29.91 -2.36
N ARG A 389 16.66 -31.07 -1.81
CA ARG A 389 16.30 -31.24 -0.38
C ARG A 389 17.36 -30.74 0.62
N ARG A 390 18.65 -30.82 0.29
CA ARG A 390 19.77 -30.35 1.12
C ARG A 390 19.83 -28.82 1.27
N HIS A 391 19.14 -28.09 0.39
CA HIS A 391 19.12 -26.63 0.35
C HIS A 391 17.78 -26.04 0.84
N ARG A 392 16.88 -26.87 1.39
CA ARG A 392 15.63 -26.40 2.01
C ARG A 392 15.92 -25.29 3.01
N ASP A 393 15.09 -24.26 2.98
CA ASP A 393 15.09 -23.11 3.90
C ASP A 393 16.38 -22.27 3.88
N ARG A 394 17.26 -22.48 2.88
CA ARG A 394 18.38 -21.57 2.60
C ARG A 394 17.91 -20.39 1.74
N ASP A 395 18.34 -19.19 2.10
CA ASP A 395 18.14 -17.96 1.31
C ASP A 395 19.07 -17.88 0.09
N ARG A 396 20.04 -18.79 -0.02
CA ARG A 396 21.06 -18.80 -1.06
C ARG A 396 21.53 -20.21 -1.42
N VAL A 397 21.97 -20.36 -2.66
CA VAL A 397 22.60 -21.58 -3.17
C VAL A 397 23.78 -21.20 -4.05
N ALA A 398 24.98 -21.67 -3.68
CA ALA A 398 26.16 -21.53 -4.53
C ALA A 398 26.03 -22.47 -5.73
N ILE A 399 26.26 -21.96 -6.94
CA ILE A 399 26.06 -22.75 -8.15
C ILE A 399 27.05 -23.93 -8.21
N GLY A 400 28.25 -23.79 -7.65
CA GLY A 400 29.22 -24.88 -7.52
C GLY A 400 28.83 -26.00 -6.53
N GLU A 401 27.80 -25.82 -5.70
CA GLU A 401 27.23 -26.91 -4.88
C GLU A 401 26.26 -27.79 -5.68
N LEU A 402 25.89 -27.38 -6.89
CA LEU A 402 24.93 -28.07 -7.74
C LEU A 402 25.64 -29.06 -8.66
N ALA A 403 25.11 -30.28 -8.74
CA ALA A 403 25.53 -31.28 -9.71
C ALA A 403 24.97 -30.94 -11.10
N LEU A 404 25.58 -29.94 -11.76
CA LEU A 404 25.19 -29.48 -13.09
C LEU A 404 25.83 -30.34 -14.18
N GLY A 405 25.00 -30.80 -15.13
CA GLY A 405 25.47 -31.40 -16.37
C GLY A 405 25.99 -30.35 -17.35
N ARG A 406 26.31 -30.76 -18.59
CA ARG A 406 26.61 -29.82 -19.67
C ARG A 406 25.33 -29.07 -20.06
N GLY A 407 25.47 -27.78 -20.34
CA GLY A 407 24.38 -26.94 -20.84
C GLY A 407 23.78 -26.01 -19.80
N ALA A 408 22.64 -25.40 -20.16
CA ALA A 408 21.89 -24.51 -19.29
C ALA A 408 20.86 -25.29 -18.48
N HIS A 409 20.79 -24.98 -17.19
CA HIS A 409 19.86 -25.57 -16.23
C HIS A 409 19.01 -24.47 -15.60
N ARG A 410 17.78 -24.80 -15.23
CA ARG A 410 16.87 -23.87 -14.56
C ARG A 410 16.87 -24.14 -13.06
N LEU A 411 17.49 -23.22 -12.32
CA LEU A 411 17.40 -23.19 -10.87
C LEU A 411 16.18 -22.36 -10.49
N THR A 412 15.27 -22.91 -9.68
CA THR A 412 14.06 -22.22 -9.21
C THR A 412 14.02 -22.27 -7.69
N ALA A 413 13.63 -21.15 -7.08
CA ALA A 413 13.30 -21.10 -5.67
C ALA A 413 11.84 -20.72 -5.50
N THR A 414 11.12 -21.49 -4.68
CA THR A 414 9.79 -21.15 -4.19
C THR A 414 9.90 -20.70 -2.74
N VAL A 415 9.36 -19.53 -2.45
CA VAL A 415 9.28 -18.97 -1.09
C VAL A 415 7.83 -18.95 -0.67
N THR A 416 7.55 -19.46 0.53
CA THR A 416 6.23 -19.43 1.14
C THR A 416 6.33 -18.79 2.51
N ASP A 417 5.60 -17.71 2.72
CA ASP A 417 5.36 -17.12 4.02
C ASP A 417 4.22 -17.86 4.75
N ALA A 418 4.57 -18.68 5.74
CA ALA A 418 3.61 -19.46 6.51
C ALA A 418 3.14 -18.72 7.78
N THR A 419 3.08 -17.38 7.77
CA THR A 419 2.72 -16.60 8.96
C THR A 419 1.40 -17.00 9.60
N SER A 420 1.34 -17.16 10.92
CA SER A 420 0.09 -17.43 11.63
C SER A 420 -0.90 -16.26 11.57
N ALA A 421 -0.44 -15.06 11.21
CA ALA A 421 -1.24 -13.84 11.05
C ALA A 421 -2.15 -13.83 9.80
N VAL A 422 -2.11 -14.88 8.98
CA VAL A 422 -3.01 -15.08 7.84
C VAL A 422 -3.69 -16.45 7.98
N ARG A 423 -5.02 -16.49 7.98
CA ARG A 423 -5.85 -17.71 8.03
C ARG A 423 -6.69 -17.89 6.78
N ASP A 424 -6.94 -16.84 6.00
CA ASP A 424 -7.71 -16.93 4.77
C ASP A 424 -6.92 -17.67 3.66
N PRO A 425 -7.43 -18.79 3.13
CA PRO A 425 -6.75 -19.55 2.08
C PRO A 425 -6.49 -18.76 0.78
N ALA A 426 -7.36 -17.81 0.42
CA ALA A 426 -7.17 -16.97 -0.75
C ALA A 426 -6.01 -16.00 -0.54
N VAL A 427 -5.92 -15.38 0.64
CA VAL A 427 -4.77 -14.54 1.00
C VAL A 427 -3.50 -15.38 1.09
N ARG A 428 -3.55 -16.56 1.73
CA ARG A 428 -2.42 -17.51 1.82
C ARG A 428 -1.80 -17.84 0.46
N ALA A 429 -2.61 -17.96 -0.59
CA ALA A 429 -2.11 -18.26 -1.93
C ALA A 429 -1.17 -17.16 -2.46
N SER A 430 -1.43 -15.89 -2.12
CA SER A 430 -0.57 -14.75 -2.50
C SER A 430 0.76 -14.69 -1.74
N LEU A 431 0.84 -15.35 -0.58
CA LEU A 431 2.04 -15.42 0.27
C LEU A 431 3.07 -16.47 -0.22
N THR A 432 2.83 -17.08 -1.39
CA THR A 432 3.77 -17.99 -2.05
C THR A 432 4.14 -17.49 -3.43
N GLY A 433 5.42 -17.49 -3.74
CA GLY A 433 5.93 -17.06 -5.04
C GLY A 433 7.19 -17.82 -5.42
N SER A 434 7.56 -17.75 -6.69
CA SER A 434 8.77 -18.38 -7.20
C SER A 434 9.58 -17.46 -8.09
N THR A 435 10.90 -17.63 -8.08
CA THR A 435 11.83 -16.98 -9.00
C THR A 435 12.82 -18.00 -9.54
N SER A 436 13.42 -17.71 -10.69
CA SER A 436 14.31 -18.64 -11.38
C SER A 436 15.53 -17.96 -11.97
N TRP A 437 16.61 -18.73 -12.05
CA TRP A 437 17.87 -18.40 -12.71
C TRP A 437 18.17 -19.43 -13.79
N THR A 438 18.83 -18.97 -14.85
CA THR A 438 19.47 -19.87 -15.83
C THR A 438 20.95 -20.02 -15.45
N VAL A 439 21.36 -21.23 -15.06
CA VAL A 439 22.69 -21.54 -14.53
C VAL A 439 23.42 -22.56 -15.40
N GLN A 440 24.75 -22.54 -15.44
CA GLN A 440 25.55 -23.38 -16.32
C GLN A 440 26.76 -23.99 -15.60
N SER A 441 27.13 -25.22 -15.96
CA SER A 441 28.42 -25.79 -15.56
C SER A 441 29.52 -25.16 -16.42
N GLY A 442 30.35 -24.31 -15.81
CA GLY A 442 31.48 -23.70 -16.52
C GLY A 442 32.15 -22.59 -15.75
N ARG A 443 33.47 -22.48 -15.93
CA ARG A 443 34.21 -21.23 -15.69
C ARG A 443 33.73 -20.22 -16.72
N GLY A 444 32.62 -19.55 -16.46
CA GLY A 444 32.29 -18.34 -17.22
C GLY A 444 33.42 -17.35 -16.95
N ALA A 445 34.19 -17.00 -17.98
CA ALA A 445 35.04 -15.82 -17.93
C ALA A 445 34.15 -14.67 -17.47
N ALA A 446 34.62 -13.91 -16.48
CA ALA A 446 33.98 -12.65 -16.11
C ALA A 446 33.79 -11.86 -17.41
N VAL A 447 32.54 -11.51 -17.73
CA VAL A 447 32.29 -10.56 -18.81
C VAL A 447 32.83 -9.24 -18.27
N ASP A 448 33.97 -8.83 -18.81
CA ASP A 448 34.60 -7.56 -18.51
C ASP A 448 33.59 -6.44 -18.80
N ALA A 449 33.24 -5.67 -17.78
CA ALA A 449 32.22 -4.63 -17.84
C ALA A 449 32.75 -3.34 -18.52
N THR A 450 33.61 -3.44 -19.53
CA THR A 450 34.32 -2.28 -20.11
C THR A 450 34.18 -2.11 -21.63
N THR A 451 33.32 -2.84 -22.33
CA THR A 451 32.95 -2.46 -23.70
C THR A 451 31.69 -1.60 -23.71
N ARG A 452 31.89 -0.29 -23.50
CA ARG A 452 30.96 0.73 -24.03
C ARG A 452 30.85 0.53 -25.55
N PRO A 453 29.65 0.59 -26.16
CA PRO A 453 29.56 0.75 -27.60
C PRO A 453 30.12 2.13 -27.95
N VAL A 454 31.27 2.15 -28.64
CA VAL A 454 31.74 3.36 -29.30
C VAL A 454 30.81 3.57 -30.50
N ALA A 455 30.05 4.67 -30.48
CA ALA A 455 29.35 5.16 -31.65
C ALA A 455 30.39 5.49 -32.73
N LYS A 456 30.30 4.85 -33.89
CA LYS A 456 31.03 5.32 -35.08
C LYS A 456 30.41 6.63 -35.55
N PRO A 457 31.21 7.63 -35.94
CA PRO A 457 30.69 8.84 -36.55
C PRO A 457 30.21 8.55 -37.97
N ASP A 458 29.04 9.08 -38.31
CA ASP A 458 28.54 9.11 -39.67
C ASP A 458 29.49 9.93 -40.55
N GLY A 459 30.15 9.22 -41.47
CA GLY A 459 30.91 9.80 -42.58
C GLY A 459 30.03 9.82 -43.83
N ALA A 460 29.87 11.01 -44.37
CA ALA A 460 29.07 11.37 -45.54
C ALA A 460 29.32 10.53 -46.80
N ARG A 461 28.24 10.35 -47.58
CA ARG A 461 28.21 10.65 -49.02
C ARG A 461 26.92 11.36 -49.36
#